data_AF-A0A439SHQ6-F1
#
_entry.id   AF-A0A439SHQ6-F1
#
_cell.length_a   1.000
_cell.length_b   1.000
_cell.length_c   1.000
_cell.angle_alpha   90.00
_cell.angle_beta   90.00
_cell.angle_gamma   90.00
#
_symmetry.space_group_name_H-M   'P 1'
#
loop_
_entity.id
_entity.type
_entity.pdbx_description
1 polymer ?
#
loop_
_entity_poly.entity_id
_entity_poly.type
_entity_poly.pdbx_seq_one_letter_code
_entity_poly.pdbx_strand_id
1 'polypeptide(L)'
;VPLKVYDETIGVLKSAVHKARLGRDEEIGALKRLDDQSRQVERYATGPSLKEIVAGEFDQSHLLGGRSVFGWEAAPETPADIKQN
;
A
#
# COMPACT_ATOMS: atom_id res chain seq x y z
N VAL A 1 -0.62 -6.20 6.96
CA VAL A 1 -0.40 -4.99 6.13
C VAL A 1 1.04 -4.49 6.28
N PRO A 2 1.77 -4.20 5.19
CA PRO A 2 3.21 -3.85 5.24
C PRO A 2 3.44 -2.40 5.69
N LEU A 3 3.54 -2.18 7.01
CA LEU A 3 3.66 -0.83 7.58
C LEU A 3 4.89 -0.05 7.10
N LYS A 4 6.03 -0.73 6.93
CA LYS A 4 7.27 -0.08 6.46
C LYS A 4 7.14 0.54 5.07
N VAL A 5 6.31 -0.06 4.20
CA VAL A 5 6.07 0.46 2.84
C VAL A 5 5.20 1.71 2.90
N TYR A 6 4.18 1.74 3.76
CA TYR A 6 3.33 2.91 3.92
C TYR A 6 4.04 4.07 4.62
N ASP A 7 4.85 3.80 5.64
CA ASP A 7 5.65 4.83 6.30
C ASP A 7 6.64 5.48 5.33
N GLU A 8 7.30 4.68 4.48
CA GLU A 8 8.20 5.19 3.44
C GLU A 8 7.43 5.99 2.39
N THR A 9 6.28 5.50 1.94
CA THR A 9 5.44 6.19 0.95
C THR A 9 4.94 7.54 1.48
N ILE A 10 4.48 7.57 2.74
CA ILE A 10 4.06 8.81 3.41
C ILE A 10 5.26 9.76 3.57
N GLY A 11 6.44 9.24 3.92
CA GLY A 11 7.67 10.00 4.02
C GLY A 11 8.07 10.67 2.69
N VAL A 12 8.02 9.91 1.60
CA VAL A 12 8.30 10.40 0.24
C VAL A 12 7.32 11.49 -0.18
N LEU A 13 6.01 11.26 0.02
CA LEU A 13 4.97 12.24 -0.32
C LEU A 13 5.15 13.54 0.48
N LYS A 14 5.38 13.44 1.79
CA LYS A 14 5.63 14.60 2.66
C LYS A 14 6.89 15.37 2.24
N SER A 15 7.96 14.67 1.85
CA SER A 15 9.19 15.30 1.36
C SER A 15 8.98 15.99 0.01
N ALA A 16 8.25 15.38 -0.91
CA ALA A 16 7.94 15.95 -2.23
C ALA A 16 7.13 17.24 -2.11
N VAL A 17 6.11 17.25 -1.26
CA VAL A 17 5.32 18.45 -0.93
C VAL A 17 6.21 19.55 -0.37
N HIS A 18 7.05 19.24 0.61
CA HIS A 18 7.93 20.22 1.23
C HIS A 18 8.93 20.82 0.23
N LYS A 19 9.53 19.98 -0.63
CA LYS A 19 10.49 20.40 -1.67
C LYS A 19 9.85 21.23 -2.78
N ALA A 20 8.59 20.98 -3.10
CA ALA A 20 7.87 21.71 -4.15
C ALA A 20 7.53 23.16 -3.76
N ARG A 21 7.71 23.56 -2.48
CA ARG A 21 7.39 24.90 -1.94
C ARG A 21 5.96 25.35 -2.27
N LEU A 22 5.06 24.40 -2.49
CA LEU A 22 3.66 24.65 -2.79
C LEU A 22 2.99 25.20 -1.53
N GLY A 23 2.17 26.24 -1.66
CA GLY A 23 1.27 26.64 -0.59
C GLY A 23 0.27 25.51 -0.27
N ARG A 24 -0.32 25.48 0.93
CA ARG A 24 -1.30 24.46 1.33
C ARG A 24 -2.44 24.27 0.32
N ASP A 25 -2.90 25.34 -0.32
CA ASP A 25 -3.98 25.29 -1.32
C ASP A 25 -3.50 24.73 -2.67
N GLU A 26 -2.26 25.02 -3.07
CA GLU A 26 -1.63 24.42 -4.25
C GLU A 26 -1.38 22.93 -4.07
N GLU A 27 -0.99 22.50 -2.86
CA GLU A 27 -0.83 21.10 -2.47
C GLU A 27 -2.15 20.33 -2.57
N ILE A 28 -3.22 20.84 -1.94
CA ILE A 28 -4.56 20.22 -2.02
C ILE A 28 -5.04 20.19 -3.49
N GLY A 29 -4.79 21.26 -4.25
CA GLY A 29 -5.12 21.30 -5.67
C GLY A 29 -4.35 20.26 -6.49
N ALA A 30 -3.06 20.06 -6.19
CA ALA A 30 -2.23 19.05 -6.85
C ALA A 30 -2.67 17.62 -6.52
N LEU A 31 -2.95 17.33 -5.25
CA LEU A 31 -3.50 16.05 -4.80
C LEU A 31 -4.84 15.73 -5.48
N LYS A 32 -5.73 16.73 -5.58
CA LYS A 32 -7.02 16.55 -6.24
C LYS A 32 -6.86 16.21 -7.74
N ARG A 33 -5.98 16.92 -8.44
CA ARG A 33 -5.67 16.61 -9.85
C ARG A 33 -5.08 15.22 -10.03
N LEU A 34 -4.22 14.79 -9.10
CA LEU A 34 -3.66 13.45 -9.11
C LEU A 34 -4.76 12.38 -8.92
N ASP A 35 -5.67 12.57 -7.96
CA ASP A 35 -6.81 11.66 -7.74
C ASP A 35 -7.70 11.56 -8.99
N ASP A 36 -8.05 12.70 -9.59
CA ASP A 36 -8.86 12.75 -10.81
C ASP A 36 -8.20 11.98 -11.96
N GLN A 37 -6.87 12.09 -12.13
CA GLN A 37 -6.12 11.35 -13.14
C GLN A 37 -6.01 9.86 -12.82
N SER A 38 -5.74 9.49 -11.56
CA SER A 38 -5.74 8.07 -11.13
C SER A 38 -7.08 7.41 -11.43
N ARG A 39 -8.21 8.07 -11.13
CA ARG A 39 -9.56 7.55 -11.44
C ARG A 39 -9.81 7.37 -12.93
N GLN A 40 -9.21 8.20 -13.79
CA GLN A 40 -9.32 8.02 -15.23
C GLN A 40 -8.53 6.79 -15.69
N VAL A 41 -7.33 6.58 -15.15
CA VAL A 41 -6.48 5.43 -15.46
C VAL A 41 -7.09 4.13 -14.93
N GLU A 42 -7.65 4.13 -13.72
CA GLU A 42 -8.30 2.97 -13.10
C GLU A 42 -9.42 2.38 -13.96
N ARG A 43 -10.17 3.21 -14.69
CA ARG A 43 -11.24 2.73 -15.60
C ARG A 43 -10.74 1.81 -16.70
N TYR A 44 -9.47 1.95 -17.08
CA TYR A 44 -8.84 1.20 -18.15
C TYR A 44 -7.73 0.26 -17.63
N ALA A 45 -7.49 0.26 -16.31
CA ALA A 45 -6.50 -0.61 -15.70
C ALA A 45 -6.96 -2.06 -15.80
N THR A 46 -6.24 -2.85 -16.58
CA THR A 46 -6.39 -4.31 -16.66
C THR A 46 -5.31 -4.97 -15.82
N GLY A 47 -5.70 -5.83 -14.89
CA GLY A 47 -4.78 -6.49 -13.96
C GLY A 47 -5.52 -7.23 -12.85
N PRO A 48 -4.79 -7.84 -11.91
CA PRO A 48 -5.40 -8.49 -10.75
C PRO A 48 -6.26 -7.50 -9.98
N SER A 49 -7.39 -7.97 -9.49
CA SER A 49 -8.30 -7.19 -8.66
C SER A 49 -7.59 -6.70 -7.40
N LEU A 50 -8.10 -5.61 -6.81
CA LEU A 50 -7.62 -5.11 -5.53
C LEU A 50 -7.52 -6.22 -4.47
N LYS A 51 -8.47 -7.17 -4.47
CA LYS A 51 -8.44 -8.30 -3.54
C LYS A 51 -7.24 -9.21 -3.76
N GLU A 52 -6.88 -9.49 -5.01
CA GLU A 52 -5.72 -10.32 -5.35
C GLU A 52 -4.41 -9.61 -5.01
N ILE A 53 -4.34 -8.30 -5.22
CA ILE A 53 -3.18 -7.48 -4.83
C ILE A 53 -3.01 -7.50 -3.31
N VAL A 54 -4.10 -7.23 -2.57
CA VAL A 54 -4.08 -7.20 -1.10
C VAL A 54 -3.74 -8.59 -0.54
N ALA A 55 -4.22 -9.67 -1.14
CA ALA A 55 -3.86 -11.03 -0.73
C ALA A 55 -2.35 -11.29 -0.89
N GLY A 56 -1.77 -10.93 -2.04
CA GLY A 56 -0.31 -11.04 -2.25
C GLY A 56 0.50 -10.18 -1.29
N GLU A 57 0.04 -8.95 -1.01
CA GLU A 57 0.67 -8.08 -0.01
C GLU A 57 0.58 -8.66 1.41
N PHE A 58 -0.53 -9.31 1.77
CA PHE A 58 -0.67 -10.00 3.05
C PHE A 58 0.30 -11.18 3.16
N ASP A 59 0.35 -12.05 2.15
CA ASP A 59 1.25 -13.21 2.11
C ASP A 59 2.71 -12.80 2.28
N GLN A 60 3.11 -11.68 1.68
CA GLN A 60 4.48 -11.16 1.77
C GLN A 60 4.73 -10.23 2.96
N SER A 61 3.69 -9.83 3.69
CA SER A 61 3.80 -8.79 4.70
C SER A 61 4.73 -9.15 5.85
N HIS A 62 4.81 -10.44 6.25
CA HIS A 62 5.74 -10.91 7.28
C HIS A 62 7.21 -10.57 6.98
N LEU A 63 7.61 -10.56 5.70
CA LEU A 63 8.97 -10.18 5.26
C LEU A 63 9.27 -8.70 5.49
N LEU A 64 8.24 -7.86 5.55
CA LEU A 64 8.34 -6.40 5.62
C LEU A 64 7.91 -5.85 6.98
N GLY A 65 7.92 -6.67 8.04
CA GLY A 65 7.46 -6.26 9.37
C GLY A 65 5.95 -6.02 9.42
N GLY A 66 5.21 -6.85 8.69
CA GLY A 66 3.77 -6.79 8.56
C GLY A 66 3.08 -6.80 9.91
N ARG A 67 2.05 -5.96 10.02
CA ARG A 67 1.19 -5.88 11.19
C ARG A 67 -0.26 -5.80 10.74
N SER A 68 -1.15 -6.42 11.50
CA SER A 68 -2.58 -6.21 11.43
C SER A 68 -3.14 -5.86 12.80
N VAL A 69 -4.45 -5.66 12.87
CA VAL A 69 -5.18 -5.50 14.13
C VAL A 69 -5.01 -6.70 15.06
N PHE A 70 -4.56 -7.84 14.53
CA PHE A 70 -4.29 -9.08 15.29
C PHE A 70 -2.84 -9.19 15.79
N GLY A 71 -1.96 -8.23 15.47
CA GLY A 71 -0.56 -8.25 15.88
C GLY A 71 0.39 -8.36 14.70
N TRP A 72 1.55 -8.99 14.92
CA TRP A 72 2.55 -9.20 13.88
C TRP A 72 2.10 -10.29 12.91
N GLU A 73 2.27 -10.04 11.62
CA GLU A 73 1.94 -11.01 10.58
C GLU A 73 2.97 -12.14 10.58
N ALA A 74 2.48 -13.37 10.73
CA ALA A 74 3.29 -14.59 10.64
C ALA A 74 3.48 -14.99 9.17
N ALA A 75 4.49 -15.83 8.91
CA ALA A 75 4.62 -16.44 7.60
C ALA A 75 3.38 -17.32 7.30
N PRO A 76 2.87 -17.34 6.06
CA PRO A 76 1.74 -18.17 5.70
C PRO A 76 2.07 -19.65 5.94
N GLU A 77 1.14 -20.38 6.57
CA GLU A 77 1.31 -21.80 6.85
C GLU A 77 1.27 -22.58 5.53
N THR A 78 2.41 -23.18 5.16
CA THR A 78 2.52 -23.99 3.94
C THR A 78 1.61 -25.22 4.07
N PRO A 79 0.90 -25.68 3.02
CA PRO A 79 0.02 -26.86 3.10
C PRO A 79 0.69 -28.18 3.52
N ALA A 80 2.01 -28.20 3.67
CA ALA A 80 2.77 -29.33 4.21
C ALA A 80 2.56 -29.55 5.72
N ASP A 81 2.22 -28.49 6.48
CA ASP A 81 2.09 -28.56 7.94
C ASP A 81 0.72 -29.07 8.41
N ILE A 82 -0.28 -29.18 7.51
CA ILE A 82 -1.66 -29.60 7.85
C ILE A 82 -1.76 -31.14 8.04
N LYS A 83 -0.73 -31.92 7.71
CA LYS A 83 -0.76 -33.40 7.80
C LYS A 83 -0.22 -34.01 9.10
N GLN A 84 0.11 -33.20 10.09
CA GLN A 84 0.61 -33.69 11.39
C GLN A 84 -0.18 -33.08 12.55
N ASN A 85 -1.47 -33.39 12.62
CA ASN A 85 -2.21 -33.40 13.88
C ASN A 85 -3.33 -34.43 13.86
#